data_AF-M9RRM3-F1
#
_entry.id   AF-M9RRM3-F1
#
_cell.length_a   1.000
_cell.length_b   1.000
_cell.length_c   1.000
_cell.angle_alpha   90.00
_cell.angle_beta   90.00
_cell.angle_gamma   90.00
#
_symmetry.space_group_name_H-M   'P 1'
#
loop_
_entity.id
_entity.type
_entity.pdbx_description
1 polymer ?
#
loop_
_entity_poly.entity_id
_entity_poly.type
_entity_poly.pdbx_seq_one_letter_code
_entity_poly.pdbx_strand_id
1 'polypeptide(L)'
;MQTMPTSTFTTRIDVNLKERLQTIARQEHRSASFMANQAIEHFVEEREATRALVETGLMLIEKGAPTISSDAIHAWMDGPEDAPFPEPNVFKD
;
A
#
# COMPACT_ATOMS: atom_id res chain seq x y z
N MET A 1 11.45 -8.62 -24.33
CA MET A 1 10.89 -7.65 -23.35
C MET A 1 10.08 -6.64 -24.15
N GLN A 2 8.77 -6.52 -23.91
CA GLN A 2 7.99 -5.44 -24.50
C GLN A 2 8.45 -4.12 -23.87
N THR A 3 8.82 -3.15 -24.71
CA THR A 3 9.11 -1.80 -24.27
C THR A 3 7.77 -1.12 -23.98
N MET A 4 7.50 -0.76 -22.72
CA MET A 4 6.32 0.05 -22.41
C MET A 4 6.50 1.47 -22.96
N PRO A 5 5.44 2.09 -23.52
CA PRO A 5 5.51 3.47 -23.98
C PRO A 5 5.80 4.41 -22.80
N THR A 6 6.76 5.32 -22.97
CA THR A 6 7.13 6.31 -21.96
C THR A 6 6.64 7.70 -22.36
N SER A 7 6.35 8.55 -21.37
CA SER A 7 5.97 9.95 -21.57
C SER A 7 6.75 10.86 -20.62
N THR A 8 6.87 12.14 -20.96
CA THR A 8 7.58 13.11 -20.12
C THR A 8 6.61 13.72 -19.10
N PHE A 9 6.98 13.65 -17.83
CA PHE A 9 6.30 14.36 -16.75
C PHE A 9 7.26 15.39 -16.13
N THR A 10 6.86 16.65 -16.07
CA THR A 10 7.67 17.74 -15.49
C THR A 10 6.93 18.34 -14.31
N THR A 11 7.62 18.48 -13.18
CA THR A 11 7.07 19.10 -11.97
C THR A 11 8.12 19.96 -11.27
N ARG A 12 7.67 20.94 -10.48
CA ARG A 12 8.53 21.78 -9.65
C ARG A 12 8.66 21.15 -8.27
N ILE A 13 9.89 20.99 -7.79
CA ILE A 13 10.20 20.51 -6.44
C ILE A 13 11.04 21.53 -5.69
N ASP A 14 11.04 21.43 -4.37
CA ASP A 14 11.93 22.22 -3.50
C ASP A 14 13.41 22.00 -3.87
N VAL A 15 14.21 23.07 -3.76
CA VAL A 15 15.63 23.04 -4.12
C VAL A 15 16.42 22.07 -3.24
N ASN A 16 16.15 22.04 -1.93
CA ASN A 16 16.83 21.14 -1.02
C ASN A 16 16.41 19.70 -1.28
N LEU A 17 15.15 19.45 -1.64
CA LEU A 17 14.68 18.12 -2.05
C LEU A 17 15.43 17.64 -3.30
N LYS A 18 15.61 18.50 -4.30
CA LYS A 18 16.37 18.18 -5.51
C LYS A 18 17.81 17.79 -5.17
N GLU A 19 18.50 18.56 -4.33
CA GLU A 19 19.89 18.30 -3.94
C GLU A 19 20.06 16.99 -3.15
N ARG A 20 19.11 16.71 -2.25
CA ARG A 20 19.06 15.45 -1.51
C ARG A 20 18.86 14.26 -2.46
N LEU A 21 17.91 14.35 -3.38
CA LEU A 21 17.65 13.30 -4.36
C LEU A 21 18.86 13.04 -5.26
N GLN A 22 19.55 14.10 -5.69
CA GLN A 22 20.79 13.98 -6.47
C GLN A 22 21.92 13.31 -5.67
N THR A 23 21.99 13.55 -4.37
CA THR A 23 22.98 12.91 -3.49
C THR A 23 22.73 11.42 -3.36
N ILE A 24 21.48 11.02 -3.10
CA ILE A 24 21.05 9.61 -3.05
C ILE A 24 21.35 8.93 -4.39
N ALA A 25 20.93 9.54 -5.50
CA ALA A 25 21.14 8.99 -6.83
C ALA A 25 22.63 8.72 -7.15
N ARG A 26 23.53 9.61 -6.72
CA ARG A 26 24.99 9.41 -6.86
C ARG A 26 25.49 8.21 -6.05
N GLN A 27 25.02 8.06 -4.81
CA GLN A 27 25.38 6.94 -3.93
C GLN A 27 24.91 5.60 -4.51
N GLU A 28 23.77 5.59 -5.21
CA GLU A 28 23.18 4.40 -5.82
C GLU A 28 23.62 4.16 -7.28
N HIS A 29 24.53 4.99 -7.81
CA HIS A 29 24.94 4.93 -9.22
C HIS A 29 23.75 4.96 -10.20
N ARG A 30 22.81 5.88 -9.94
CA ARG A 30 21.59 6.13 -10.74
C ARG A 30 21.45 7.62 -11.05
N SER A 31 20.54 7.95 -11.96
CA SER A 31 20.15 9.34 -12.21
C SER A 31 19.08 9.79 -11.22
N ALA A 32 19.01 11.08 -10.92
CA ALA A 32 17.94 11.62 -10.08
C ALA A 32 16.54 11.37 -10.69
N SER A 33 16.43 11.37 -12.02
CA SER A 33 15.20 11.03 -12.72
C SER A 33 14.82 9.55 -12.56
N PHE A 34 15.80 8.64 -12.54
CA PHE A 34 15.54 7.23 -12.23
C PHE A 34 14.97 7.07 -10.81
N MET A 35 15.60 7.71 -9.83
CA MET A 35 15.12 7.68 -8.43
C MET A 35 13.73 8.30 -8.29
N ALA A 36 13.47 9.41 -8.99
CA ALA A 36 12.15 10.05 -9.00
C ALA A 36 11.09 9.12 -9.60
N ASN A 37 11.37 8.50 -10.75
CA ASN A 37 10.44 7.59 -11.40
C ASN A 37 10.15 6.38 -10.52
N GLN A 38 11.17 5.78 -9.91
CA GLN A 38 11.00 4.65 -9.00
C GLN A 38 10.16 5.03 -7.77
N ALA A 39 10.40 6.20 -7.17
CA ALA A 39 9.61 6.67 -6.04
C ALA A 39 8.14 6.92 -6.42
N ILE A 40 7.89 7.46 -7.63
CA ILE A 40 6.54 7.67 -8.15
C ILE A 40 5.84 6.33 -8.42
N GLU A 41 6.54 5.37 -9.03
CA GLU A 41 6.02 4.02 -9.31
C GLU A 41 5.61 3.33 -8.00
N HIS A 42 6.51 3.25 -7.02
CA HIS A 42 6.20 2.65 -5.73
C HIS A 42 5.04 3.35 -5.02
N PHE A 43 4.97 4.69 -5.10
CA PHE A 43 3.85 5.44 -4.53
C PHE A 43 2.52 5.10 -5.21
N VAL A 44 2.49 5.01 -6.54
CA VAL A 44 1.28 4.65 -7.28
C VAL A 44 0.86 3.23 -6.94
N GLU A 45 1.78 2.27 -6.99
CA GLU A 45 1.52 0.86 -6.65
C GLU A 45 0.95 0.71 -5.23
N GLU A 46 1.53 1.39 -4.24
CA GLU A 46 1.04 1.37 -2.86
C GLU A 46 -0.40 1.90 -2.76
N ARG A 47 -0.69 3.00 -3.44
CA ARG A 47 -2.02 3.62 -3.42
C ARG A 47 -3.06 2.76 -4.12
N GLU A 48 -2.71 2.16 -5.25
CA GLU A 48 -3.59 1.25 -5.99
C GLU A 48 -3.85 -0.03 -5.20
N ALA A 49 -2.82 -0.63 -4.60
CA ALA A 49 -2.97 -1.81 -3.75
C ALA A 49 -3.86 -1.53 -2.54
N THR A 50 -3.66 -0.41 -1.86
CA THR A 50 -4.50 0.01 -0.72
C THR A 50 -5.96 0.17 -1.14
N ARG A 51 -6.19 0.83 -2.29
CA ARG A 51 -7.54 1.03 -2.83
C ARG A 51 -8.20 -0.29 -3.20
N ALA A 52 -7.47 -1.20 -3.84
CA ALA A 52 -7.97 -2.52 -4.22
C ALA A 52 -8.40 -3.34 -2.99
N LEU A 53 -7.66 -3.25 -1.87
CA LEU A 53 -8.04 -3.91 -0.61
C LEU A 53 -9.34 -3.34 -0.04
N VAL A 54 -9.51 -2.02 -0.06
CA VAL A 54 -10.76 -1.36 0.38
C VAL A 54 -11.94 -1.79 -0.51
N GLU A 55 -11.78 -1.74 -1.83
CA GLU A 55 -12.82 -2.15 -2.78
C GLU A 55 -13.19 -3.63 -2.59
N THR A 56 -12.20 -4.49 -2.35
CA THR A 56 -12.41 -5.90 -2.03
C THR A 56 -13.22 -6.06 -0.74
N GLY A 57 -12.86 -5.34 0.33
CA GLY A 57 -13.57 -5.39 1.60
C GLY A 57 -15.04 -4.95 1.48
N LEU A 58 -15.29 -3.86 0.78
CA LEU A 58 -16.66 -3.38 0.51
C LEU A 58 -17.48 -4.42 -0.27
N MET A 59 -16.89 -5.00 -1.32
CA MET A 59 -17.53 -6.05 -2.12
C MET A 59 -17.84 -7.32 -1.30
N LEU A 60 -16.97 -7.69 -0.36
CA LEU A 60 -17.21 -8.83 0.53
C LEU A 60 -18.37 -8.55 1.51
N ILE A 61 -18.48 -7.33 2.03
CA ILE A 61 -19.60 -6.90 2.88
C ILE A 61 -20.91 -6.96 2.09
N GLU A 62 -20.94 -6.43 0.87
CA GLU A 62 -22.13 -6.48 0.00
C GLU A 62 -22.58 -7.91 -0.30
N LYS A 63 -21.64 -8.86 -0.37
CA LYS A 63 -21.91 -10.29 -0.57
C LYS A 63 -22.26 -11.04 0.72
N GLY A 64 -22.33 -10.37 1.86
CA GLY A 64 -22.62 -11.00 3.15
C GLY A 64 -21.52 -11.97 3.61
N ALA A 65 -20.26 -11.71 3.23
CA ALA A 65 -19.14 -12.53 3.71
C ALA A 65 -19.09 -12.51 5.25
N PRO A 66 -18.70 -13.62 5.90
CA PRO A 66 -18.55 -13.65 7.36
C PRO A 66 -17.56 -12.57 7.84
N THR A 67 -17.90 -11.88 8.94
CA THR A 67 -17.07 -10.80 9.51
C THR A 67 -16.74 -11.11 10.96
N ILE A 68 -15.59 -10.66 11.47
CA ILE A 68 -15.25 -10.77 12.89
C ILE A 68 -15.42 -9.38 13.53
N SER A 69 -16.00 -9.31 14.72
CA SER A 69 -16.16 -8.03 15.42
C SER A 69 -14.81 -7.48 15.87
N SER A 70 -14.70 -6.16 15.92
CA SER A 70 -13.48 -5.49 16.39
C SER A 70 -13.12 -5.90 17.82
N ASP A 71 -14.10 -6.07 18.71
CA ASP A 71 -13.87 -6.51 20.09
C ASP A 71 -13.27 -7.92 20.18
N ALA A 72 -13.70 -8.84 19.32
CA ALA A 72 -13.16 -10.19 19.27
C ALA A 72 -11.70 -10.21 18.77
N ILE A 73 -11.37 -9.35 17.80
CA ILE A 73 -9.99 -9.17 17.33
C ILE A 73 -9.11 -8.55 18.44
N HIS A 74 -9.59 -7.53 19.14
CA HIS A 74 -8.84 -6.93 20.26
C HIS A 74 -8.58 -7.94 21.37
N ALA A 75 -9.61 -8.69 21.79
CA ALA A 75 -9.46 -9.73 22.81
C ALA A 75 -8.46 -10.82 22.40
N TRP A 76 -8.36 -11.13 21.11
CA TRP A 76 -7.36 -12.05 20.57
C TRP A 76 -5.95 -11.45 20.57
N MET A 77 -5.78 -10.20 20.15
CA MET A 77 -4.47 -9.53 20.14
C MET A 77 -3.90 -9.30 21.55
N ASP A 78 -4.76 -9.03 22.53
CA ASP A 78 -4.38 -8.84 23.94
C ASP A 78 -4.31 -10.17 24.72
N GLY A 79 -4.65 -11.28 24.08
CA GLY A 79 -4.71 -12.61 24.67
C GLY A 79 -3.35 -13.32 24.75
N PRO A 80 -3.34 -14.57 25.25
CA PRO A 80 -2.17 -15.44 25.18
C PRO A 80 -1.67 -15.63 23.74
N GLU A 81 -0.35 -15.82 23.56
CA GLU A 81 0.27 -16.02 22.24
C GLU A 81 -0.30 -17.23 21.49
N ASP A 82 -0.77 -18.25 22.21
CA ASP A 82 -1.37 -19.48 21.68
C ASP A 82 -2.91 -19.42 21.57
N ALA A 83 -3.51 -18.25 21.78
CA ALA A 83 -4.95 -18.07 21.64
C ALA A 83 -5.38 -18.34 20.18
N PRO A 84 -6.44 -19.15 19.96
CA PRO A 84 -6.95 -19.41 18.61
C PRO A 84 -7.51 -18.13 18.00
N PHE A 85 -7.35 -17.99 16.68
CA PHE A 85 -7.93 -16.86 15.95
C PHE A 85 -9.47 -16.86 16.10
N PRO A 86 -10.11 -15.71 16.32
CA PRO A 86 -11.54 -15.64 16.59
C PRO A 86 -12.39 -16.11 15.41
N GLU A 87 -13.48 -16.80 15.71
CA GLU A 87 -14.46 -17.25 14.71
C GLU A 87 -15.26 -16.06 14.15
N PRO A 88 -15.61 -16.06 12.85
CA PRO A 88 -16.49 -15.06 12.27
C PRO A 88 -17.87 -15.01 12.93
N ASN A 89 -18.38 -13.81 13.16
CA ASN A 89 -19.78 -13.58 13.46
C ASN A 89 -20.61 -13.97 12.23
N VAL A 90 -21.26 -15.12 12.33
CA VAL A 90 -22.36 -15.47 11.44
C VAL A 90 -23.58 -14.68 11.87
N PHE A 91 -23.87 -13.56 11.19
CA PHE A 91 -25.18 -12.94 11.28
C PHE A 91 -26.18 -13.92 10.66
N LYS A 92 -26.86 -14.70 11.50
CA LYS A 92 -28.08 -15.40 11.11
C LYS A 92 -29.22 -14.37 11.15
N ASP A 93 -29.94 -14.25 10.04
CA ASP A 93 -31.24 -13.56 9.98
C ASP A 93 -32.19 -14.03 11.08
#